data_AF-A0AAC8Z2D0-F1
#
_entry.id   AF-A0AAC8Z2D0-F1
#
_cell.length_a   1.000
_cell.length_b   1.000
_cell.length_c   1.000
_cell.angle_alpha   90.00
_cell.angle_beta   90.00
_cell.angle_gamma   90.00
#
_symmetry.space_group_name_H-M   'P 1'
#
loop_
_entity.id
_entity.type
_entity.pdbx_description
1 polymer ?
#
loop_
_entity_poly.entity_id
_entity_poly.type
_entity_poly.pdbx_seq_one_letter_code
_entity_poly.pdbx_strand_id
1 'polypeptide(L)'
;MPNSRMADAGLSGLQRRPCGIIWVTALCDLCRYRHKSHWTGHASRLDRNLKNRFGSAAYAAEELIAELSSAMLGAELGLPVTHLDSHASYIEHWLKLLKQDDRAILTAAAKAEEASRLLLKLGGRISAEDTDEASADAALAA
;
A
#
# COMPACT_ATOMS: atom_id res chain seq x y z
N MET A 1 0.08 -45.98 -35.09
CA MET A 1 0.35 -44.53 -35.03
C MET A 1 0.49 -44.13 -33.56
N PRO A 2 1.66 -43.65 -33.11
CA PRO A 2 1.83 -43.19 -31.74
C PRO A 2 1.44 -41.72 -31.59
N ASN A 3 0.92 -41.40 -30.41
CA ASN A 3 0.32 -40.13 -30.01
C ASN A 3 1.40 -39.21 -29.42
N SER A 4 1.57 -38.02 -29.99
CA SER A 4 2.57 -37.03 -29.57
C SER A 4 1.96 -36.02 -28.59
N ARG A 5 2.40 -36.11 -27.33
CA ARG A 5 2.37 -35.00 -26.38
C ARG A 5 3.21 -33.82 -26.92
N MET A 6 2.78 -32.62 -26.53
CA MET A 6 3.48 -31.32 -26.59
C MET A 6 3.44 -30.56 -27.92
N ALA A 7 2.55 -29.55 -27.97
CA ALA A 7 2.78 -28.31 -28.69
C ALA A 7 2.01 -27.16 -27.98
N ASP A 8 2.79 -26.19 -27.50
CA ASP A 8 2.45 -24.80 -27.23
C ASP A 8 1.12 -24.43 -26.56
N ALA A 9 1.17 -24.22 -25.24
CA ALA A 9 0.30 -23.27 -24.57
C ALA A 9 0.90 -21.86 -24.72
N GLY A 10 0.76 -21.27 -25.90
CA GLY A 10 1.11 -19.88 -26.17
C GLY A 10 0.19 -18.93 -25.38
N LEU A 11 0.69 -18.40 -24.26
CA LEU A 11 0.07 -17.31 -23.49
C LEU A 11 0.26 -15.96 -24.19
N SER A 12 -0.14 -15.86 -25.45
CA SER A 12 -0.15 -14.63 -26.24
C SER A 12 -1.60 -14.32 -26.61
N GLY A 13 -2.33 -13.60 -25.75
CA GLY A 13 -3.71 -13.27 -26.09
C GLY A 13 -4.61 -12.70 -25.01
N LEU A 14 -4.10 -12.00 -24.00
CA LEU A 14 -4.96 -11.14 -23.16
C LEU A 14 -5.17 -9.79 -23.85
N GLN A 15 -5.76 -9.82 -25.04
CA GLN A 15 -6.24 -8.63 -25.72
C GLN A 15 -7.53 -8.16 -25.02
N ARG A 16 -7.36 -7.26 -24.05
CA ARG A 16 -8.47 -6.64 -23.32
C ARG A 16 -9.36 -5.87 -24.29
N ARG A 17 -10.64 -6.24 -24.37
CA ARG A 17 -11.65 -5.53 -25.17
C ARG A 17 -12.14 -4.29 -24.41
N PRO A 18 -12.39 -3.16 -25.08
CA PRO A 18 -12.90 -1.96 -24.44
C PRO A 18 -14.43 -2.05 -24.35
N CYS A 19 -14.95 -2.31 -23.16
CA CYS A 19 -16.25 -1.78 -22.75
C CYS A 19 -16.08 -1.16 -21.35
N GLY A 20 -16.77 -0.05 -21.09
CA GLY A 20 -16.50 0.92 -20.01
C GLY A 20 -16.70 0.46 -18.56
N ILE A 21 -16.32 -0.77 -18.23
CA ILE A 21 -16.38 -1.37 -16.87
C ILE A 21 -15.00 -1.44 -16.19
N ILE A 22 -13.90 -1.28 -16.94
CA ILE A 22 -12.55 -1.47 -16.39
C ILE A 22 -12.15 -0.33 -15.43
N TRP A 23 -12.73 0.87 -15.56
CA TRP A 23 -12.37 2.03 -14.73
C TRP A 23 -12.90 1.97 -13.29
N VAL A 24 -13.92 1.17 -12.98
CA VAL A 24 -14.45 1.08 -11.60
C VAL A 24 -13.66 0.10 -10.73
N THR A 25 -12.97 -0.87 -11.35
CA THR A 25 -12.28 -1.94 -10.60
C THR A 25 -11.11 -1.42 -9.75
N ALA A 26 -10.31 -0.50 -10.28
CA ALA A 26 -9.15 0.02 -9.56
C ALA A 26 -9.55 0.89 -8.34
N LEU A 27 -10.71 1.57 -8.38
CA LEU A 27 -11.24 2.33 -7.24
C LEU A 27 -11.67 1.37 -6.12
N CYS A 28 -12.25 0.22 -6.49
CA CYS A 28 -12.62 -0.83 -5.52
C CYS A 28 -11.39 -1.50 -4.90
N ASP A 29 -10.33 -1.72 -5.69
CA ASP A 29 -9.12 -2.36 -5.20
C ASP A 29 -8.35 -1.47 -4.22
N LEU A 30 -8.14 -0.18 -4.52
CA LEU A 30 -7.44 0.74 -3.60
C LEU A 30 -8.20 0.91 -2.27
N CYS A 31 -9.52 1.07 -2.35
CA CYS A 31 -10.40 1.16 -1.17
C CYS A 31 -10.32 -0.11 -0.30
N ARG A 32 -10.21 -1.29 -0.93
CA ARG A 32 -9.99 -2.54 -0.20
C ARG A 32 -8.65 -2.56 0.53
N TYR A 33 -7.57 -2.06 -0.09
CA TYR A 33 -6.26 -2.02 0.55
C TYR A 33 -6.18 -1.01 1.70
N ARG A 34 -6.88 0.13 1.60
CA ARG A 34 -7.01 1.06 2.72
C ARG A 34 -7.66 0.41 3.94
N HIS A 35 -8.80 -0.27 3.78
CA HIS A 35 -9.45 -0.99 4.89
C HIS A 35 -8.57 -2.11 5.47
N LYS A 36 -7.79 -2.79 4.62
CA LYS A 36 -6.78 -3.76 5.07
C LYS A 36 -5.65 -3.09 5.84
N SER A 37 -5.25 -1.88 5.48
CA SER A 37 -4.26 -1.13 6.23
C SER A 37 -4.76 -0.78 7.63
N HIS A 38 -6.02 -0.36 7.80
CA HIS A 38 -6.60 -0.20 9.15
C HIS A 38 -6.55 -1.49 9.98
N TRP A 39 -6.85 -2.63 9.34
CA TRP A 39 -6.75 -3.93 10.00
C TRP A 39 -5.33 -4.23 10.52
N THR A 40 -4.27 -3.77 9.84
CA THR A 40 -2.89 -3.96 10.34
C THR A 40 -2.59 -3.18 11.63
N GLY A 41 -3.33 -2.11 11.93
CA GLY A 41 -3.13 -1.26 13.10
C GLY A 41 -3.59 -1.87 14.43
N HIS A 42 -4.27 -3.02 14.41
CA HIS A 42 -4.74 -3.70 15.62
C HIS A 42 -3.58 -4.08 16.57
N ALA A 43 -3.83 -4.07 17.88
CA ALA A 43 -2.83 -4.33 18.92
C ALA A 43 -2.14 -5.71 18.81
N SER A 44 -2.83 -6.70 18.23
CA SER A 44 -2.25 -8.04 17.99
C SER A 44 -1.35 -8.12 16.74
N ARG A 45 -1.05 -6.99 16.09
CA ARG A 45 -0.32 -6.90 14.82
C ARG A 45 0.78 -5.85 14.91
N LEU A 46 0.59 -4.68 14.31
CA LEU A 46 1.59 -3.60 14.33
C LEU A 46 1.47 -2.69 15.55
N ASP A 47 0.37 -2.82 16.33
CA ASP A 47 0.11 -2.02 17.53
C ASP A 47 0.49 -0.54 17.36
N ARG A 48 -0.11 0.11 16.36
CA ARG A 48 0.26 1.48 15.98
C ARG A 48 -0.20 2.46 17.06
N ASN A 49 0.69 2.78 18.02
CA ASN A 49 0.41 3.83 18.98
C ASN A 49 0.58 5.23 18.35
N LEU A 50 -0.52 5.77 17.84
CA LEU A 50 -0.56 7.10 17.24
C LEU A 50 -0.89 8.21 18.25
N LYS A 51 -1.47 7.87 19.41
CA LYS A 51 -1.90 8.85 20.41
C LYS A 51 -0.74 9.56 21.07
N ASN A 52 0.41 8.89 21.25
CA ASN A 52 1.58 9.49 21.88
C ASN A 52 2.15 10.68 21.08
N ARG A 53 2.23 10.55 19.75
CA ARG A 53 2.85 11.56 18.89
C ARG A 53 1.84 12.51 18.27
N PHE A 54 0.70 11.99 17.79
CA PHE A 54 -0.28 12.79 17.07
C PHE A 54 -1.41 13.31 17.96
N GLY A 55 -1.54 12.82 19.20
CA GLY A 55 -2.52 13.32 20.17
C GLY A 55 -3.95 13.32 19.61
N SER A 56 -4.57 14.51 19.53
CA SER A 56 -5.90 14.71 18.97
C SER A 56 -5.98 14.44 17.46
N ALA A 57 -4.87 14.51 16.75
CA ALA A 57 -4.77 14.23 15.32
C ALA A 57 -4.52 12.73 15.01
N ALA A 58 -4.54 11.85 16.02
CA ALA A 58 -4.29 10.42 15.83
C ALA A 58 -5.27 9.75 14.85
N TYR A 59 -6.54 10.16 14.87
CA TYR A 59 -7.54 9.67 13.91
C TYR A 59 -7.15 10.05 12.48
N ALA A 60 -6.81 11.32 12.27
CA ALA A 60 -6.34 11.78 10.98
C ALA A 60 -5.13 10.95 10.57
N ALA A 61 -4.06 10.93 11.38
CA ALA A 61 -2.82 10.21 11.09
C ALA A 61 -3.04 8.76 10.65
N GLU A 62 -3.97 8.03 11.26
CA GLU A 62 -4.34 6.67 10.85
C GLU A 62 -4.94 6.61 9.44
N GLU A 63 -5.78 7.56 9.06
CA GLU A 63 -6.32 7.68 7.70
C GLU A 63 -5.21 7.96 6.67
N LEU A 64 -4.20 8.78 6.98
CA LEU A 64 -3.04 8.98 6.07
C LEU A 64 -2.22 7.71 5.95
N ILE A 65 -1.96 7.03 7.06
CA ILE A 65 -1.22 5.77 7.04
C ILE A 65 -1.96 4.75 6.16
N ALA A 66 -3.29 4.71 6.25
CA ALA A 66 -4.11 3.82 5.46
C ALA A 66 -4.12 4.17 3.96
N GLU A 67 -4.22 5.45 3.62
CA GLU A 67 -4.19 5.92 2.22
C GLU A 67 -2.79 5.79 1.60
N LEU A 68 -1.72 6.14 2.32
CA LEU A 68 -0.34 5.93 1.84
C LEU A 68 -0.06 4.45 1.61
N SER A 69 -0.51 3.59 2.53
CA SER A 69 -0.33 2.15 2.38
C SER A 69 -1.11 1.59 1.20
N SER A 70 -2.33 2.07 0.95
CA SER A 70 -3.11 1.67 -0.22
C SER A 70 -2.42 2.07 -1.54
N ALA A 71 -1.79 3.25 -1.56
CA ALA A 71 -1.00 3.72 -2.70
C ALA A 71 0.28 2.90 -2.92
N MET A 72 1.03 2.60 -1.85
CA MET A 72 2.22 1.74 -1.90
C MET A 72 1.87 0.33 -2.42
N LEU A 73 0.80 -0.25 -1.89
CA LEU A 73 0.29 -1.55 -2.36
C LEU A 73 -0.20 -1.48 -3.81
N GLY A 74 -0.85 -0.39 -4.20
CA GLY A 74 -1.25 -0.17 -5.59
C GLY A 74 -0.06 -0.17 -6.54
N ALA A 75 1.02 0.51 -6.17
CA ALA A 75 2.26 0.53 -6.94
C ALA A 75 2.90 -0.86 -7.03
N GLU A 76 3.04 -1.56 -5.90
CA GLU A 76 3.65 -2.90 -5.85
C GLU A 76 2.85 -3.96 -6.63
N LEU A 77 1.54 -3.84 -6.63
CA LEU A 77 0.64 -4.78 -7.31
C LEU A 77 0.41 -4.42 -8.78
N GLY A 78 0.98 -3.30 -9.27
CA GLY A 78 0.82 -2.82 -10.64
C GLY A 78 -0.60 -2.35 -10.97
N LEU A 79 -1.32 -1.83 -9.97
CA LEU A 79 -2.68 -1.30 -10.17
C LEU A 79 -2.63 0.05 -10.90
N PRO A 80 -3.59 0.31 -11.81
CA PRO A 80 -3.63 1.58 -12.53
C PRO A 80 -3.97 2.72 -11.57
N VAL A 81 -3.18 3.80 -11.62
CA VAL A 81 -3.25 4.96 -10.70
C VAL A 81 -4.33 5.97 -11.10
N THR A 82 -5.38 5.50 -11.77
CA THR A 82 -6.42 6.30 -12.45
C THR A 82 -7.36 7.07 -11.53
N HIS A 83 -7.18 6.98 -10.21
CA HIS A 83 -8.08 7.52 -9.20
C HIS A 83 -7.52 8.72 -8.44
N LEU A 84 -6.35 9.24 -8.85
CA LEU A 84 -5.68 10.31 -8.13
C LEU A 84 -6.46 11.62 -8.04
N ASP A 85 -7.42 11.84 -8.95
CA ASP A 85 -8.18 13.08 -9.05
C ASP A 85 -9.15 13.31 -7.86
N SER A 86 -9.40 12.29 -7.02
CA SER A 86 -10.32 12.40 -5.87
C SER A 86 -9.63 12.69 -4.52
N HIS A 87 -8.31 12.87 -4.46
CA HIS A 87 -7.58 13.00 -3.18
C HIS A 87 -7.51 14.43 -2.61
N ALA A 88 -8.00 15.44 -3.35
CA ALA A 88 -7.84 16.84 -2.99
C ALA A 88 -8.47 17.24 -1.64
N SER A 89 -9.59 16.63 -1.25
CA SER A 89 -10.27 16.95 0.02
C SER A 89 -9.49 16.50 1.25
N TYR A 90 -8.64 15.48 1.12
CA TYR A 90 -7.82 14.97 2.23
C TYR A 90 -6.55 15.81 2.41
N ILE A 91 -5.97 16.31 1.32
CA ILE A 91 -4.74 17.12 1.32
C ILE A 91 -4.88 18.38 2.20
N GLU A 92 -6.07 18.99 2.29
CA GLU A 92 -6.25 20.20 3.13
C GLU A 92 -6.05 19.92 4.62
N HIS A 93 -6.55 18.77 5.12
CA HIS A 93 -6.35 18.38 6.51
C HIS A 93 -4.87 18.02 6.76
N TRP A 94 -4.20 17.45 5.76
CA TRP A 94 -2.77 17.12 5.81
C TRP A 94 -1.87 18.34 5.81
N LEU A 95 -2.21 19.38 5.05
CA LEU A 95 -1.47 20.64 5.03
C LEU A 95 -1.46 21.32 6.40
N LYS A 96 -2.50 21.15 7.22
CA LYS A 96 -2.53 21.67 8.61
C LYS A 96 -1.61 20.88 9.53
N LEU A 97 -1.58 19.56 9.39
CA LEU A 97 -0.69 18.65 10.14
C LEU A 97 0.79 18.84 9.75
N LEU A 98 1.07 18.97 8.46
CA LEU A 98 2.40 19.24 7.91
C LEU A 98 2.95 20.59 8.39
N LYS A 99 2.10 21.62 8.50
CA LYS A 99 2.51 22.92 9.06
C LYS A 99 2.85 22.87 10.56
N GLN A 100 2.41 21.84 11.28
CA GLN A 100 2.66 21.69 12.72
C GLN A 100 3.87 20.80 13.02
N ASP A 101 4.14 19.77 12.21
CA ASP A 101 5.31 18.89 12.34
C ASP A 101 5.77 18.43 10.94
N ASP A 102 6.87 19.01 10.45
CA ASP A 102 7.47 18.64 9.16
C ASP A 102 7.90 17.17 9.10
N ARG A 103 8.17 16.53 10.25
CA ARG A 103 8.58 15.12 10.34
C ARG A 103 7.40 14.17 10.52
N ALA A 104 6.18 14.70 10.66
CA ALA A 104 4.96 13.90 10.79
C ALA A 104 4.76 13.01 9.56
N ILE A 105 5.02 13.55 8.36
CA ILE A 105 4.84 12.82 7.10
C ILE A 105 5.80 11.65 6.95
N LEU A 106 7.06 11.82 7.33
CA LEU A 106 8.06 10.75 7.30
C LEU A 106 7.66 9.62 8.26
N THR A 107 7.07 9.97 9.39
CA THR A 107 6.62 8.99 10.39
C THR A 107 5.37 8.26 9.93
N ALA A 108 4.43 8.97 9.32
CA ALA A 108 3.25 8.35 8.72
C ALA A 108 3.65 7.44 7.54
N ALA A 109 4.60 7.86 6.71
CA ALA A 109 5.13 7.07 5.61
C ALA A 109 5.82 5.78 6.09
N ALA A 110 6.68 5.85 7.11
CA ALA A 110 7.31 4.66 7.69
C ALA A 110 6.27 3.66 8.24
N LYS A 111 5.23 4.16 8.93
CA LYS A 111 4.13 3.31 9.42
C LYS A 111 3.28 2.73 8.28
N ALA A 112 3.11 3.46 7.19
CA ALA A 112 2.41 2.99 6.00
C ALA A 112 3.22 1.91 5.26
N GLU A 113 4.54 2.03 5.24
CA GLU A 113 5.44 1.02 4.70
C GLU A 113 5.34 -0.28 5.50
N GLU A 114 5.45 -0.22 6.84
CA GLU A 114 5.26 -1.38 7.73
C GLU A 114 3.92 -2.09 7.48
N ALA A 115 2.85 -1.32 7.31
CA ALA A 115 1.51 -1.83 7.01
C ALA A 115 1.47 -2.56 5.65
N SER A 116 2.03 -1.93 4.62
CA SER A 116 2.07 -2.45 3.26
C SER A 116 2.89 -3.73 3.19
N ARG A 117 4.07 -3.71 3.83
CA ARG A 117 4.98 -4.85 3.90
C ARG A 117 4.33 -6.04 4.62
N LEU A 118 3.64 -5.81 5.72
CA LEU A 118 2.89 -6.86 6.41
C LEU A 118 1.83 -7.48 5.48
N LEU A 119 1.08 -6.66 4.74
CA LEU A 119 0.04 -7.14 3.83
C LEU A 119 0.62 -7.91 2.65
N LEU A 120 1.76 -7.49 2.09
CA LEU A 120 2.47 -8.19 1.03
C LEU A 120 3.05 -9.53 1.52
N LYS A 121 3.61 -9.56 2.73
CA LYS A 121 4.08 -10.78 3.39
C LYS A 121 2.94 -11.78 3.61
N LEU A 122 1.81 -11.32 4.13
CA LEU A 122 0.61 -12.17 4.30
C LEU A 122 0.02 -12.61 2.95
N GLY A 123 0.19 -11.80 1.90
CA GLY A 123 -0.17 -12.12 0.53
C GLY A 123 0.81 -13.06 -0.19
N GLY A 124 1.90 -13.48 0.46
CA GLY A 124 2.92 -14.37 -0.11
C GLY A 124 3.75 -13.74 -1.23
N ARG A 125 3.82 -12.40 -1.30
CA ARG A 125 4.56 -11.67 -2.34
C ARG A 125 5.97 -11.25 -1.95
N ILE A 126 6.26 -11.23 -0.65
CA ILE A 126 7.57 -10.90 -0.07
C ILE A 126 8.01 -12.09 0.77
N SER A 127 9.22 -12.59 0.52
CA SER A 127 9.85 -13.66 1.30
C SER A 127 10.56 -13.08 2.53
N ALA A 128 10.86 -13.92 3.54
CA ALA A 128 11.53 -13.46 4.77
C ALA A 128 12.90 -12.77 4.50
N GLU A 129 13.53 -13.08 3.37
CA GLU A 129 14.85 -12.62 2.95
C GLU A 129 14.89 -11.13 2.52
N ASP A 130 13.78 -10.56 2.06
CA ASP A 130 13.72 -9.15 1.61
C ASP A 130 13.71 -8.14 2.78
N THR A 131 13.85 -8.60 4.02
CA THR A 131 13.69 -7.78 5.24
C THR A 131 15.02 -7.32 5.82
N ASP A 132 16.10 -8.03 5.50
CA ASP A 132 17.37 -7.87 6.20
C ASP A 132 18.26 -6.79 5.55
N GLU A 133 18.11 -6.55 4.24
CA GLU A 133 18.86 -5.52 3.48
C GLU A 133 18.55 -4.09 3.93
N ALA A 134 17.28 -3.77 4.25
CA ALA A 134 16.89 -2.42 4.70
C ALA A 134 17.43 -2.05 6.09
N SER A 135 17.74 -3.04 6.93
CA SER A 135 18.37 -2.81 8.24
C SER A 135 19.90 -2.67 8.15
N ALA A 136 20.51 -3.26 7.13
CA ALA A 136 21.96 -3.19 6.89
C ALA A 136 22.38 -1.82 6.34
N ASP A 137 21.60 -1.21 5.44
CA ASP A 137 21.90 0.11 4.89
C ASP A 137 21.76 1.25 5.91
N ALA A 138 20.84 1.13 6.87
CA ALA A 138 20.71 2.10 7.97
C ALA A 138 21.87 2.03 8.98
N ALA A 139 22.50 0.85 9.14
CA ALA A 139 23.64 0.65 10.02
C ALA A 139 24.97 1.10 9.40
N LEU A 140 25.06 1.24 8.07
CA LEU A 140 26.26 1.71 7.37
C LEU A 140 26.34 3.25 7.26
N ALA A 141 25.26 3.96 7.59
CA ALA A 141 25.15 5.42 7.51
C ALA A 141 25.26 6.16 8.87
N ALA A 142 25.66 5.46 9.94
CA ALA A 142 25.89 6.01 11.28
C ALA A 142 27.38 5.93 11.67
#